data_AF-A0A447UK44-F1
#
_entry.id   AF-A0A447UK44-F1
#
_cell.length_a   1.000
_cell.length_b   1.000
_cell.length_c   1.000
_cell.angle_alpha   90.00
_cell.angle_beta   90.00
_cell.angle_gamma   90.00
#
_symmetry.space_group_name_H-M   'P 1'
#
loop_
_entity.id
_entity.type
_entity.pdbx_description
1 polymer ?
#
loop_
_entity_poly.entity_id
_entity_poly.type
_entity_poly.pdbx_seq_one_letter_code
_entity_poly.pdbx_strand_id
1 'polypeptide(L)'
;MHSSITPWIRAFNLIDVAEMYPVPPRPETQGLTETYVGNWLAKHGSREKLVIASKVSGPSRNNDSGIRPNQALDRKNIREALHDSLKRLQTDYLDLYQVHWPQRPTNCFGKLGYSWTDSAPVVTLLETLDALTEFPARGQNSLHRRL
;
A
#
# COMPACT_ATOMS: atom_id res chain seq x y z
N MET A 1 3.06 -25.03 25.69
CA MET A 1 2.56 -23.73 26.15
C MET A 1 1.71 -23.14 25.04
N HIS A 2 0.39 -23.27 25.15
CA HIS A 2 -0.54 -22.73 24.16
C HIS A 2 -0.68 -21.23 24.42
N SER A 3 -0.17 -20.41 23.49
CA SER A 3 -0.46 -18.98 23.47
C SER A 3 -1.94 -18.82 23.09
N SER A 4 -2.78 -18.62 24.10
CA SER A 4 -4.18 -18.30 23.95
C SER A 4 -4.28 -16.92 23.31
N ILE A 5 -4.41 -16.89 21.98
CA ILE A 5 -4.93 -15.71 21.28
C ILE A 5 -6.26 -15.35 21.96
N THR A 6 -6.31 -14.17 22.56
CA THR A 6 -7.46 -13.65 23.30
C THR A 6 -8.69 -13.55 22.39
N PRO A 7 -9.91 -13.76 22.90
CA PRO A 7 -11.13 -13.97 22.11
C PRO A 7 -11.53 -12.86 21.11
N TRP A 8 -10.96 -11.66 21.21
CA TRP A 8 -11.28 -10.50 20.36
C TRP A 8 -10.81 -10.62 18.91
N ILE A 9 -9.78 -11.43 18.63
CA ILE A 9 -9.23 -11.59 17.27
C ILE A 9 -10.17 -12.41 16.36
N ARG A 10 -11.22 -13.05 16.89
CA ARG A 10 -12.12 -13.87 16.08
C ARG A 10 -13.07 -13.09 15.16
N ALA A 11 -13.19 -11.76 15.32
CA ALA A 11 -14.10 -10.94 14.51
C ALA A 11 -13.42 -9.94 13.55
N PHE A 12 -12.11 -9.67 13.73
CA PHE A 12 -11.37 -8.72 12.90
C PHE A 12 -10.15 -9.40 12.28
N ASN A 13 -10.18 -9.60 10.97
CA ASN A 13 -9.07 -10.17 10.21
C ASN A 13 -8.42 -9.17 9.24
N LEU A 14 -8.95 -7.96 9.08
CA LEU A 14 -8.39 -6.91 8.25
C LEU A 14 -7.38 -6.06 9.03
N ILE A 15 -6.16 -5.95 8.52
CA ILE A 15 -5.13 -5.03 8.99
C ILE A 15 -4.81 -4.07 7.84
N ASP A 16 -5.02 -2.78 8.09
CA ASP A 16 -4.76 -1.70 7.12
C ASP A 16 -3.48 -0.94 7.49
N VAL A 17 -2.55 -0.86 6.54
CA VAL A 17 -1.28 -0.12 6.63
C VAL A 17 -1.08 0.70 5.35
N ALA A 18 0.03 1.43 5.26
CA ALA A 18 0.44 2.12 4.04
C ALA A 18 1.96 2.32 4.07
N GLU A 19 2.61 2.41 2.91
CA GLU A 19 4.05 2.65 2.86
C GLU A 19 4.46 3.96 3.56
N MET A 20 3.59 4.97 3.58
CA MET A 20 3.89 6.28 4.15
C MET A 20 3.76 6.32 5.69
N TYR A 21 3.12 5.34 6.30
CA TYR A 21 2.83 5.35 7.73
C TYR A 21 4.10 5.15 8.57
N PRO A 22 4.21 5.80 9.75
CA PRO A 22 3.15 6.45 10.53
C PRO A 22 2.92 7.93 10.18
N VAL A 23 1.90 8.54 10.82
CA VAL A 23 1.57 9.95 10.69
C VAL A 23 1.90 10.73 11.98
N PRO A 24 2.32 12.01 11.92
CA PRO A 24 2.63 12.78 10.70
C PRO A 24 3.82 12.19 9.92
N PRO A 25 3.73 12.11 8.58
CA PRO A 25 4.75 11.46 7.77
C PRO A 25 6.04 12.28 7.74
N ARG A 26 7.17 11.60 7.87
CA ARG A 26 8.52 12.17 7.71
C ARG A 26 9.51 11.09 7.28
N PRO A 27 10.60 11.45 6.56
CA PRO A 27 11.55 10.48 6.03
C PRO A 27 12.11 9.51 7.07
N GLU A 28 12.37 9.98 8.29
CA GLU A 28 13.01 9.20 9.36
C GLU A 28 12.12 8.07 9.89
N THR A 29 10.80 8.17 9.72
CA THR A 29 9.85 7.19 10.25
C THR A 29 9.05 6.46 9.17
N GLN A 30 9.21 6.84 7.91
CA GLN A 30 8.48 6.24 6.79
C GLN A 30 8.63 4.71 6.79
N GLY A 31 7.50 4.00 6.66
CA GLY A 31 7.46 2.54 6.61
C GLY A 31 7.57 1.83 7.96
N LEU A 32 7.76 2.54 9.09
CA LEU A 32 7.86 1.88 10.40
C LEU A 32 6.59 1.12 10.77
N THR A 33 5.41 1.59 10.35
CA THR A 33 4.16 0.86 10.59
C THR A 33 4.18 -0.51 9.92
N GLU A 34 4.58 -0.60 8.64
CA GLU A 34 4.70 -1.88 7.94
C GLU A 34 5.77 -2.78 8.57
N THR A 35 6.89 -2.21 9.00
CA THR A 35 7.95 -2.95 9.71
C THR A 35 7.44 -3.54 11.03
N TYR A 36 6.66 -2.79 11.81
CA TYR A 36 6.10 -3.28 13.07
C TYR A 36 5.08 -4.39 12.83
N VAL A 37 4.21 -4.25 11.83
CA VAL A 37 3.25 -5.30 11.44
C VAL A 37 3.99 -6.53 10.92
N GLY A 38 5.03 -6.38 10.08
CA GLY A 38 5.82 -7.49 9.56
C GLY A 38 6.51 -8.29 10.67
N ASN A 39 7.15 -7.59 11.62
CA ASN A 39 7.75 -8.24 12.79
C ASN A 39 6.71 -8.99 13.64
N TRP A 40 5.48 -8.49 13.73
CA TRP A 40 4.38 -9.16 14.44
C TRP A 40 3.90 -10.41 13.68
N LEU A 41 3.73 -10.31 12.35
CA LEU A 41 3.37 -11.44 11.48
C LEU A 41 4.40 -12.58 11.58
N ALA A 42 5.69 -12.24 11.50
CA ALA A 42 6.78 -13.21 11.60
C ALA A 42 6.81 -13.93 12.97
N LYS A 43 6.43 -13.23 14.04
CA LYS A 43 6.41 -13.79 15.41
C LYS A 43 5.16 -14.62 15.72
N HIS A 44 4.02 -14.36 15.09
CA HIS A 44 2.74 -14.96 15.47
C HIS A 44 2.17 -15.93 14.42
N GLY A 45 2.69 -15.92 13.19
CA GLY A 45 2.22 -16.78 12.12
C GLY A 45 0.76 -16.51 11.75
N SER A 46 0.08 -17.53 11.19
CA SER A 46 -1.30 -17.42 10.72
C SER A 46 -1.55 -16.28 9.71
N ARG A 47 -0.53 -15.89 8.94
CA ARG A 47 -0.62 -14.85 7.88
C ARG A 47 -1.79 -15.11 6.93
N GLU A 48 -2.07 -16.38 6.66
CA GLU A 48 -3.14 -16.85 5.78
C GLU A 48 -4.57 -16.59 6.31
N LYS A 49 -4.72 -16.34 7.61
CA LYS A 49 -6.02 -16.03 8.26
C LYS A 49 -6.32 -14.52 8.29
N LEU A 50 -5.38 -13.71 7.85
CA LEU A 50 -5.46 -12.26 7.86
C LEU A 50 -5.60 -11.72 6.45
N VAL A 51 -6.33 -10.62 6.33
CA VAL A 51 -6.40 -9.77 5.14
C VAL A 51 -5.48 -8.58 5.41
N ILE A 52 -4.33 -8.53 4.73
CA ILE A 52 -3.39 -7.42 4.85
C ILE A 52 -3.59 -6.47 3.67
N ALA A 53 -3.98 -5.24 3.99
CA ALA A 53 -4.15 -4.16 3.04
C ALA A 53 -3.01 -3.14 3.19
N SER A 54 -2.31 -2.82 2.10
CA SER A 54 -1.38 -1.69 2.05
C SER A 54 -1.71 -0.75 0.89
N LYS A 55 -1.00 0.36 0.78
CA LYS A 55 -1.27 1.44 -0.16
C LYS A 55 0.00 1.97 -0.78
N VAL A 56 -0.05 2.25 -2.08
CA VAL A 56 0.93 3.08 -2.78
C VAL A 56 0.50 4.54 -2.70
N SER A 57 1.43 5.41 -2.34
CA SER A 57 1.24 6.85 -2.25
C SER A 57 1.13 7.45 -3.66
N GLY A 58 0.13 8.31 -3.87
CA GLY A 58 0.05 9.13 -5.08
C GLY A 58 1.12 10.22 -5.11
N PRO A 59 1.07 11.18 -6.05
CA PRO A 59 2.04 12.26 -6.12
C PRO A 59 2.19 13.03 -4.82
N SER A 60 3.40 13.50 -4.50
CA SER A 60 3.66 14.35 -3.35
C SER A 60 2.76 15.59 -3.39
N ARG A 61 2.21 15.97 -2.24
CA ARG A 61 1.24 17.05 -2.12
C ARG A 61 1.87 18.21 -1.37
N ASN A 62 1.69 19.42 -1.88
CA ASN A 62 2.17 20.66 -1.25
C ASN A 62 3.66 20.57 -0.86
N ASN A 63 3.94 20.61 0.44
CA ASN A 63 5.29 20.63 1.02
C ASN A 63 5.70 19.25 1.60
N ASP A 64 4.94 18.20 1.32
CA ASP A 64 5.25 16.85 1.83
C ASP A 64 6.54 16.33 1.17
N SER A 65 7.48 15.87 1.99
CA SER A 65 8.62 15.09 1.51
C SER A 65 8.10 13.81 0.85
N GLY A 66 8.31 13.66 -0.46
CA GLY A 66 7.99 12.41 -1.16
C GLY A 66 8.80 11.22 -0.64
N ILE A 67 8.29 10.01 -0.85
CA ILE A 67 9.02 8.76 -0.55
C ILE A 67 10.04 8.48 -1.65
N ARG A 68 9.65 8.77 -2.89
CA ARG A 68 10.46 8.59 -4.10
C ARG A 68 10.62 9.91 -4.86
N PRO A 69 11.73 10.09 -5.60
CA PRO A 69 11.88 11.22 -6.50
C PRO A 69 10.85 11.14 -7.64
N ASN A 70 10.22 12.28 -7.98
CA ASN A 70 9.17 12.37 -9.00
C ASN A 70 8.04 11.34 -8.81
N GLN A 71 7.59 11.17 -7.56
CA GLN A 71 6.57 10.20 -7.18
C GLN A 71 5.29 10.37 -8.01
N ALA A 72 4.87 9.30 -8.67
CA ALA A 72 3.66 9.21 -9.48
C ALA A 72 3.08 7.78 -9.39
N LEU A 73 1.85 7.58 -9.85
CA LEU A 73 1.20 6.27 -9.93
C LEU A 73 1.55 5.52 -11.24
N ASP A 74 2.81 5.61 -11.66
CA ASP A 74 3.35 4.88 -12.79
C ASP A 74 3.85 3.48 -12.40
N ARG A 75 4.16 2.67 -13.41
CA ARG A 75 4.67 1.31 -13.22
C ARG A 75 5.92 1.23 -12.34
N LYS A 76 6.86 2.17 -12.51
CA LYS A 76 8.14 2.15 -11.78
C LYS A 76 7.90 2.34 -10.28
N ASN A 77 7.17 3.39 -9.93
CA ASN A 77 6.87 3.77 -8.56
C ASN A 77 5.99 2.71 -7.87
N ILE A 78 4.98 2.17 -8.56
CA ILE A 78 4.11 1.12 -8.01
C ILE A 78 4.90 -0.14 -7.71
N ARG A 79 5.78 -0.56 -8.63
CA ARG A 79 6.63 -1.75 -8.44
C ARG A 79 7.57 -1.59 -7.24
N GLU A 80 8.23 -0.45 -7.14
CA GLU A 80 9.16 -0.15 -6.05
C GLU A 80 8.44 -0.09 -4.71
N ALA A 81 7.33 0.64 -4.64
CA ALA A 81 6.49 0.73 -3.44
C ALA A 81 5.99 -0.64 -2.97
N LEU A 82 5.49 -1.47 -3.88
CA LEU A 82 4.99 -2.80 -3.56
C LEU A 82 6.11 -3.72 -3.04
N HIS A 83 7.26 -3.75 -3.73
CA HIS A 83 8.40 -4.56 -3.32
C HIS A 83 8.86 -4.19 -1.91
N ASP A 84 8.98 -2.90 -1.64
CA ASP A 84 9.42 -2.40 -0.34
C ASP A 84 8.39 -2.68 0.76
N SER A 85 7.10 -2.54 0.48
CA SER A 85 6.01 -2.90 1.39
C SER A 85 6.04 -4.39 1.75
N LEU A 86 6.16 -5.28 0.75
CA LEU A 86 6.25 -6.72 0.97
C LEU A 86 7.49 -7.08 1.82
N LYS A 87 8.63 -6.44 1.54
CA LYS A 87 9.87 -6.61 2.31
C LYS A 87 9.70 -6.21 3.77
N ARG A 88 9.10 -5.04 4.04
CA ARG A 88 8.83 -4.56 5.42
C ARG A 88 7.81 -5.43 6.15
N LEU A 89 6.76 -5.87 5.45
CA LEU A 89 5.72 -6.74 5.99
C LEU A 89 6.14 -8.21 6.12
N GLN A 90 7.31 -8.58 5.60
CA GLN A 90 7.84 -9.95 5.64
C GLN A 90 6.84 -10.99 5.09
N THR A 91 6.16 -10.66 4.00
CA THR A 91 5.19 -11.52 3.30
C THR A 91 5.39 -11.41 1.80
N ASP A 92 4.99 -12.44 1.07
CA ASP A 92 5.07 -12.56 -0.39
C ASP A 92 3.85 -11.98 -1.14
N TYR A 93 2.77 -11.63 -0.44
CA TYR A 93 1.58 -11.04 -1.04
C TYR A 93 0.86 -10.07 -0.11
N LEU A 94 0.09 -9.17 -0.72
CA LEU A 94 -0.98 -8.40 -0.08
C LEU A 94 -2.33 -8.96 -0.53
N ASP A 95 -3.32 -8.92 0.36
CA ASP A 95 -4.69 -9.32 0.03
C ASP A 95 -5.45 -8.18 -0.67
N LEU A 96 -5.07 -6.94 -0.35
CA LEU A 96 -5.58 -5.73 -0.99
C LEU A 96 -4.44 -4.72 -1.15
N TYR A 97 -4.27 -4.20 -2.36
CA TYR A 97 -3.35 -3.09 -2.63
C TYR A 97 -4.10 -1.90 -3.21
N GLN A 98 -3.94 -0.76 -2.57
CA GLN A 98 -4.78 0.43 -2.82
C GLN A 98 -3.94 1.58 -3.37
N VAL A 99 -4.53 2.37 -4.24
CA VAL A 99 -4.05 3.72 -4.55
C VAL A 99 -4.45 4.62 -3.38
N HIS A 100 -3.46 5.19 -2.67
CA HIS A 100 -3.72 5.96 -1.45
C HIS A 100 -4.40 7.30 -1.76
N TRP A 101 -4.07 7.92 -2.89
CA TRP A 101 -4.83 9.04 -3.46
C TRP A 101 -4.59 9.18 -4.96
N PRO A 102 -5.49 9.86 -5.70
CA PRO A 102 -5.42 9.94 -7.15
C PRO A 102 -4.18 10.67 -7.68
N GLN A 103 -3.75 10.30 -8.89
CA GLN A 103 -2.76 11.04 -9.67
C GLN A 103 -3.25 12.45 -10.04
N ARG A 104 -4.52 12.55 -10.49
CA ARG A 104 -5.08 13.80 -10.98
C ARG A 104 -5.48 14.73 -9.82
N PRO A 105 -5.42 16.06 -10.01
CA PRO A 105 -6.05 17.00 -9.09
C PRO A 105 -7.56 16.72 -9.01
N THR A 106 -8.07 16.51 -7.79
CA THR A 106 -9.51 16.34 -7.54
C THR A 106 -9.85 16.81 -6.13
N ASN A 107 -11.14 16.90 -5.82
CA ASN A 107 -11.68 17.25 -4.51
C ASN A 107 -11.46 16.13 -3.47
N CYS A 108 -10.27 16.08 -2.90
CA CYS A 108 -9.90 15.21 -1.79
C CYS A 108 -9.15 16.01 -0.73
N PHE A 109 -9.05 15.47 0.49
CA PHE A 109 -8.27 16.04 1.60
C PHE A 109 -8.61 17.50 1.92
N GLY A 110 -9.84 17.72 2.39
CA GLY A 110 -10.31 19.05 2.84
C GLY A 110 -10.87 19.93 1.73
N LYS A 111 -10.91 19.47 0.47
CA LYS A 111 -11.57 20.16 -0.65
C LYS A 111 -12.96 19.58 -0.90
N LEU A 112 -14.01 20.39 -0.77
CA LEU A 112 -15.40 19.99 -1.00
C LEU A 112 -15.74 19.92 -2.50
N GLY A 113 -15.62 21.06 -3.18
CA GLY A 113 -15.93 21.19 -4.61
C GLY A 113 -14.77 20.77 -5.51
N TYR A 114 -15.10 20.20 -6.66
CA TYR A 114 -14.15 19.99 -7.74
C TYR A 114 -13.92 21.31 -8.49
N SER A 115 -12.65 21.63 -8.78
CA SER A 115 -12.28 22.72 -9.67
C SER A 115 -11.73 22.11 -10.95
N TRP A 116 -12.24 22.59 -12.09
CA TRP A 116 -11.75 22.17 -13.40
C TRP A 116 -10.25 22.46 -13.54
N THR A 117 -9.55 21.62 -14.29
CA THR A 117 -8.14 21.79 -14.63
C THR A 117 -7.92 21.42 -16.09
N ASP A 118 -7.18 22.28 -16.81
CA ASP A 118 -6.79 22.02 -18.20
C ASP A 118 -5.53 21.15 -18.30
N SER A 119 -4.89 20.86 -17.16
CA SER A 119 -3.71 20.02 -17.10
C SER A 119 -4.10 18.54 -17.09
N ALA A 120 -3.81 17.84 -18.17
CA ALA A 120 -3.88 16.38 -18.19
C ALA A 120 -2.95 15.78 -17.12
N PRO A 121 -3.38 14.73 -16.39
CA PRO A 121 -2.51 14.07 -15.43
C PRO A 121 -1.36 13.39 -16.16
N VAL A 122 -0.15 13.46 -15.60
CA VAL A 122 1.06 12.84 -16.18
C VAL A 122 1.00 11.31 -16.25
N VAL A 123 0.10 10.70 -15.47
CA VAL A 123 -0.23 9.26 -15.54
C VAL A 123 -1.75 9.13 -15.55
N THR A 124 -2.28 8.36 -16.49
CA THR A 124 -3.70 8.09 -16.64
C THR A 124 -4.17 7.00 -15.67
N LEU A 125 -5.49 6.94 -15.43
CA LEU A 125 -6.07 5.84 -14.65
C LEU A 125 -5.80 4.47 -15.29
N LEU A 126 -5.77 4.40 -16.63
CA LEU A 126 -5.51 3.18 -17.35
C LEU A 126 -4.06 2.70 -17.13
N GLU A 127 -3.09 3.59 -17.25
CA GLU A 127 -1.68 3.26 -16.98
C GLU A 127 -1.45 2.80 -15.53
N THR A 128 -2.11 3.46 -14.56
CA THR A 128 -2.07 3.02 -13.16
C THR A 128 -2.70 1.63 -12.99
N LEU A 129 -3.84 1.37 -13.63
CA LEU A 129 -4.50 0.06 -13.57
C LEU A 129 -3.64 -1.02 -14.21
N ASP A 130 -3.09 -0.78 -15.39
CA ASP A 130 -2.19 -1.71 -16.08
C ASP A 130 -1.01 -2.06 -15.18
N ALA A 131 -0.36 -1.05 -14.57
CA ALA A 131 0.72 -1.25 -13.61
C ALA A 131 0.33 -2.09 -12.39
N LEU A 132 -0.87 -1.90 -11.84
CA LEU A 132 -1.36 -2.69 -10.70
C LEU A 132 -1.63 -4.15 -11.09
N THR A 133 -2.08 -4.40 -12.32
CA THR A 133 -2.36 -5.77 -12.79
C THR A 133 -1.12 -6.60 -13.10
N GLU A 134 0.06 -5.99 -13.20
CA GLU A 134 1.33 -6.72 -13.37
C GLU A 134 1.75 -7.52 -12.14
N PHE A 135 1.21 -7.18 -10.96
CA PHE A 135 1.54 -7.78 -9.68
C PHE A 135 0.31 -8.48 -9.11
N PRO A 136 0.10 -9.76 -9.45
CA PRO A 136 -1.16 -10.43 -9.14
C PRO A 136 -1.33 -10.58 -7.63
N ALA A 137 -2.52 -10.24 -7.13
CA ALA A 137 -2.90 -10.53 -5.76
C ALA A 137 -2.93 -12.05 -5.51
N ARG A 138 -2.87 -12.45 -4.24
CA ARG A 138 -3.00 -13.86 -3.84
C ARG A 138 -4.25 -14.47 -4.48
N GLY A 139 -4.05 -15.56 -5.23
CA GLY A 139 -5.12 -16.30 -5.91
C GLY A 139 -5.17 -16.10 -7.43
N GLN A 140 -4.58 -15.03 -7.99
CA GLN A 140 -4.40 -14.92 -9.45
C GLN A 140 -3.20 -15.73 -9.97
N ASN A 141 -2.23 -16.02 -9.09
CA ASN A 141 -1.02 -16.81 -9.38
C ASN A 141 -1.05 -18.25 -8.83
N SER A 142 -2.20 -18.80 -8.44
CA SER A 142 -2.26 -20.18 -7.92
C SER A 142 -2.07 -21.26 -9.00
N LEU A 143 -1.99 -20.90 -10.28
CA LEU A 143 -1.80 -21.87 -11.35
C LEU A 143 -0.39 -21.94 -11.96
N HIS A 144 0.33 -20.86 -12.27
CA HIS A 144 1.65 -21.00 -12.90
C HIS A 144 2.59 -19.83 -12.58
N ARG A 145 3.61 -20.10 -11.75
CA ARG A 145 5.02 -19.66 -11.88
C ARG A 145 5.72 -19.81 -10.53
N ARG A 146 6.28 -21.01 -10.29
CA ARG A 146 7.52 -21.13 -9.53
C ARG A 146 8.64 -20.88 -10.54
N LEU A 147 9.48 -19.88 -10.29
CA LEU A 147 10.86 -19.91 -10.76
C LEU A 147 11.70 -20.45 -9.60
#